data_AF-A0A533RXK2-F1
#
_entry.id   AF-A0A533RXK2-F1
#
_cell.length_a   1.000
_cell.length_b   1.000
_cell.length_c   1.000
_cell.angle_alpha   90.00
_cell.angle_beta   90.00
_cell.angle_gamma   90.00
#
_symmetry.space_group_name_H-M   'P 1'
#
loop_
_entity.id
_entity.type
_entity.pdbx_description
1 polymer ?
#
loop_
_entity_poly.entity_id
_entity_poly.type
_entity_poly.pdbx_seq_one_letter_code
_entity_poly.pdbx_strand_id
1 'polypeptide(L)'
;MDDPLINVVDEEDEEYPAIARLVELGRQKTFVTIDDILHFFPDAEQDVEQLEEAFAALMSAGIPYIEDETNLEEPSEDELTGGESDENERQIQIDDLENIDTDDTIGLYLKEVSRVPLLTAEEEVELAQRIERGRMAREELARANVSMRRRTELRRLIEDGWT
;
A
#
# COMPACT_ATOMS: atom_id res chain seq x y z
N MET A 1 16.20 28.11 -56.45
CA MET A 1 15.59 27.91 -57.79
C MET A 1 15.97 26.54 -58.34
N ASP A 2 15.46 25.38 -57.88
CA ASP A 2 14.84 25.02 -56.60
C ASP A 2 15.05 23.50 -56.38
N ASP A 3 15.34 22.95 -55.20
CA ASP A 3 16.36 23.28 -54.17
C ASP A 3 16.62 21.93 -53.39
N PRO A 4 17.36 21.79 -52.26
CA PRO A 4 17.82 20.45 -51.83
C PRO A 4 16.69 19.59 -51.23
N LEU A 5 16.45 18.41 -51.82
CA LEU A 5 15.52 17.42 -51.28
C LEU A 5 15.98 16.99 -49.88
N ILE A 6 15.07 17.15 -48.92
CA ILE A 6 15.27 16.83 -47.51
C ILE A 6 15.63 15.35 -47.37
N ASN A 7 16.69 15.11 -46.61
CA ASN A 7 17.11 13.79 -46.18
C ASN A 7 16.14 13.33 -45.07
N VAL A 8 15.02 12.72 -45.46
CA VAL A 8 14.14 12.03 -44.52
C VAL A 8 14.85 10.72 -44.16
N VAL A 9 15.72 10.82 -43.17
CA VAL A 9 16.14 9.65 -42.39
C VAL A 9 14.98 9.39 -41.44
N ASP A 10 14.41 8.20 -41.48
CA ASP A 10 13.47 7.77 -40.45
C ASP A 10 14.25 7.67 -39.13
N GLU A 11 14.01 8.61 -38.21
CA GLU A 11 14.65 8.68 -36.88
C GLU A 11 13.86 7.86 -35.82
N GLU A 12 12.92 7.00 -36.24
CA GLU A 12 11.98 6.28 -35.36
C GLU A 12 12.52 4.98 -34.70
N ASP A 13 13.78 4.59 -34.95
CA ASP A 13 14.36 3.31 -34.47
C ASP A 13 15.21 3.42 -33.17
N GLU A 14 15.45 4.62 -32.61
CA GLU A 14 16.35 4.82 -31.44
C GLU A 14 15.67 5.03 -30.05
N GLU A 15 14.35 5.20 -29.96
CA GLU A 15 13.66 5.47 -28.67
C GLU A 15 13.40 4.21 -27.82
N TYR A 16 12.94 3.12 -28.43
CA TYR A 16 12.63 1.86 -27.75
C TYR A 16 13.76 1.21 -26.93
N PRO A 17 15.07 1.29 -27.29
CA PRO A 17 16.12 0.71 -26.46
C PRO A 17 16.40 1.50 -25.17
N ALA A 18 16.01 2.76 -25.05
CA ALA A 18 16.18 3.54 -23.81
C ALA A 18 15.14 3.14 -22.75
N ILE A 19 13.85 3.15 -23.12
CA ILE A 19 12.74 2.78 -22.22
C ILE A 19 12.89 1.33 -21.75
N ALA A 20 13.28 0.41 -22.64
CA ALA A 20 13.52 -0.98 -22.28
C ALA A 20 14.65 -1.15 -21.25
N ARG A 21 15.72 -0.35 -21.31
CA ARG A 21 16.81 -0.36 -20.32
C ARG A 21 16.37 0.19 -18.97
N LEU A 22 15.59 1.27 -18.97
CA LEU A 22 15.03 1.88 -17.76
C LEU A 22 14.12 0.90 -17.00
N VAL A 23 13.21 0.22 -17.71
CA VAL A 23 12.31 -0.80 -17.15
C VAL A 23 13.09 -2.01 -16.63
N GLU A 24 14.15 -2.44 -17.32
CA GLU A 24 15.02 -3.54 -16.86
C GLU A 24 15.81 -3.14 -15.59
N LEU A 25 16.31 -1.90 -15.51
CA LEU A 25 16.97 -1.38 -14.31
C LEU A 25 16.00 -1.33 -13.13
N GLY A 26 14.79 -0.80 -13.32
CA GLY A 26 13.76 -0.74 -12.29
C GLY A 26 13.27 -2.11 -11.81
N ARG A 27 13.28 -3.13 -12.69
CA ARG A 27 13.05 -4.53 -12.29
C ARG A 27 14.18 -5.13 -11.46
N GLN A 28 15.41 -4.67 -11.63
CA GLN A 28 16.56 -5.16 -10.88
C GLN A 28 16.75 -4.43 -9.54
N LYS A 29 16.48 -3.12 -9.50
CA LYS A 29 16.52 -2.29 -8.29
C LYS A 29 15.23 -2.36 -7.45
N THR A 30 14.09 -2.73 -8.05
CA THR A 30 12.72 -2.62 -7.49
C THR A 30 12.16 -1.18 -7.42
N PHE A 31 12.98 -0.17 -7.73
CA PHE A 31 12.61 1.24 -7.84
C PHE A 31 13.51 1.94 -8.87
N VAL A 32 13.15 3.15 -9.28
CA VAL A 32 13.95 4.01 -10.17
C VAL A 32 13.97 5.44 -9.60
N THR A 33 15.12 6.11 -9.56
CA THR A 33 15.16 7.53 -9.14
C THR A 33 14.92 8.49 -10.30
N ILE A 34 14.56 9.74 -10.02
CA ILE A 34 14.51 10.77 -11.07
C ILE A 34 15.88 10.96 -11.72
N ASP A 35 16.98 10.89 -10.96
CA ASP A 35 18.35 10.88 -11.50
C ASP A 35 18.62 9.71 -12.45
N ASP A 36 18.13 8.50 -12.14
CA ASP A 36 18.22 7.35 -13.07
C ASP A 36 17.45 7.67 -14.36
N ILE A 37 16.22 8.22 -14.28
CA ILE A 37 15.42 8.60 -15.46
C ILE A 37 16.18 9.62 -16.31
N LEU A 38 16.66 10.71 -15.71
CA LEU A 38 17.43 11.76 -16.40
C LEU A 38 18.78 11.27 -16.94
N HIS A 39 19.37 10.21 -16.35
CA HIS A 39 20.58 9.57 -16.89
C HIS A 39 20.32 8.78 -18.18
N PHE A 40 19.16 8.11 -18.28
CA PHE A 40 18.76 7.41 -19.51
C PHE A 40 18.10 8.31 -20.56
N PHE A 41 17.50 9.43 -20.12
CA PHE A 41 16.79 10.41 -20.94
C PHE A 41 17.27 11.84 -20.62
N PRO A 42 18.48 12.23 -21.07
CA PRO A 42 19.04 13.55 -20.78
C PRO A 42 18.25 14.70 -21.43
N ASP A 43 17.49 14.42 -22.49
CA ASP A 43 16.66 15.38 -23.20
C ASP A 43 15.22 15.48 -22.63
N ALA A 44 14.84 14.68 -21.62
CA ALA A 44 13.50 14.67 -21.01
C ALA A 44 13.12 15.97 -20.27
N GLU A 45 14.08 16.84 -19.95
CA GLU A 45 13.78 18.21 -19.49
C GLU A 45 13.29 19.14 -20.62
N GLN A 46 13.58 18.78 -21.88
CA GLN A 46 13.20 19.53 -23.08
C GLN A 46 12.03 18.88 -23.83
N ASP A 47 11.89 17.54 -23.73
CA ASP A 47 10.81 16.76 -24.32
C ASP A 47 9.90 16.14 -23.23
N VAL A 48 8.72 16.74 -23.08
CA VAL A 48 7.70 16.29 -22.12
C VAL A 48 6.98 15.03 -22.60
N GLU A 49 6.85 14.81 -23.91
CA GLU A 49 6.15 13.64 -24.47
C GLU A 49 6.98 12.37 -24.20
N GLN A 50 8.30 12.45 -24.36
CA GLN A 50 9.23 11.37 -24.02
C GLN A 50 9.26 11.05 -22.51
N LEU A 51 9.16 12.08 -21.66
CA LEU A 51 9.08 11.90 -20.21
C LEU A 51 7.77 11.20 -19.78
N GLU A 52 6.64 11.61 -20.38
CA GLU A 52 5.34 10.94 -20.15
C GLU A 52 5.35 9.47 -20.59
N GLU A 53 5.99 9.13 -21.73
CA GLU A 53 6.11 7.73 -22.16
C GLU A 53 6.99 6.90 -21.22
N ALA A 54 8.11 7.45 -20.73
CA ALA A 54 8.97 6.79 -19.76
C ALA A 54 8.22 6.49 -18.45
N PHE A 55 7.45 7.45 -17.91
CA PHE A 55 6.60 7.21 -16.74
C PHE A 55 5.48 6.20 -17.02
N ALA A 56 4.83 6.27 -18.18
CA ALA A 56 3.79 5.32 -18.57
C ALA A 56 4.34 3.87 -18.67
N ALA A 57 5.56 3.71 -19.16
CA ALA A 57 6.25 2.41 -19.22
C ALA A 57 6.61 1.88 -17.83
N LEU A 58 7.11 2.73 -16.92
CA LEU A 58 7.36 2.35 -15.51
C LEU A 58 6.08 1.94 -14.79
N MET A 59 5.00 2.72 -14.92
CA MET A 59 3.69 2.40 -14.32
C MET A 59 3.10 1.11 -14.89
N SER A 60 3.17 0.90 -16.21
CA SER A 60 2.73 -0.35 -16.87
C SER A 60 3.56 -1.57 -16.45
N ALA A 61 4.84 -1.36 -16.09
CA ALA A 61 5.72 -2.38 -15.53
C ALA A 61 5.55 -2.59 -14.01
N GLY A 62 4.78 -1.75 -13.32
CA GLY A 62 4.57 -1.80 -11.87
C GLY A 62 5.78 -1.34 -11.04
N ILE A 63 6.62 -0.46 -11.59
CA ILE A 63 7.87 -0.01 -10.97
C ILE A 63 7.64 1.37 -10.32
N PRO A 64 7.86 1.54 -9.00
CA PRO A 64 7.79 2.84 -8.34
C PRO A 64 8.97 3.73 -8.73
N TYR A 65 8.72 5.04 -8.81
CA TYR A 65 9.76 6.05 -8.97
C TYR A 65 9.85 6.96 -7.74
N ILE A 66 11.05 7.45 -7.41
CA ILE A 66 11.35 8.19 -6.18
C ILE A 66 12.18 9.44 -6.52
N GLU A 67 11.90 10.57 -5.85
CA GLU A 67 12.61 11.85 -6.10
C GLU A 67 14.06 11.83 -5.61
N ASP A 68 14.34 11.26 -4.42
CA ASP A 68 15.67 11.15 -3.81
C ASP A 68 15.99 9.71 -3.38
N GLU A 69 17.26 9.29 -3.49
CA GLU A 69 17.74 8.03 -2.88
C GLU A 69 17.63 8.05 -1.34
N THR A 70 17.52 9.23 -0.71
CA THR A 70 17.21 9.35 0.73
C THR A 70 15.74 9.12 1.08
N ASN A 71 14.84 9.05 0.09
CA ASN A 71 13.47 8.54 0.26
C ASN A 71 13.41 7.01 0.06
N LEU A 72 14.55 6.30 0.16
CA LEU A 72 14.59 4.89 0.53
C LEU A 72 14.21 4.68 2.00
N GLU A 73 12.99 5.09 2.34
CA GLU A 73 12.15 4.28 3.19
C GLU A 73 11.85 2.98 2.41
N GLU A 74 12.81 2.05 2.42
CA GLU A 74 12.40 0.71 2.82
C GLU A 74 11.64 0.89 4.15
N PRO A 75 10.44 0.32 4.35
CA PRO A 75 9.78 0.34 5.65
C PRO A 75 10.63 -0.49 6.62
N SER A 76 11.67 0.14 7.16
CA SER A 76 12.66 -0.47 8.02
C SER A 76 12.02 -0.74 9.37
N GLU A 77 12.28 -1.92 9.94
CA GLU A 77 11.66 -2.35 11.20
C GLU A 77 11.98 -1.43 12.41
N ASP A 78 12.91 -0.47 12.26
CA ASP A 78 13.33 0.45 13.32
C ASP A 78 12.50 1.74 13.42
N GLU A 79 11.77 2.18 12.38
CA GLU A 79 10.86 3.35 12.51
C GLU A 79 9.66 3.09 13.44
N LEU A 80 9.44 1.83 13.81
CA LEU A 80 8.48 1.41 14.83
C LEU A 80 8.96 1.68 16.27
N THR A 81 10.16 2.23 16.50
CA THR A 81 10.74 2.39 17.84
C THR A 81 11.32 3.80 18.14
N GLY A 82 10.54 4.85 17.88
CA GLY A 82 11.01 6.26 17.91
C GLY A 82 10.44 7.23 18.96
N GLY A 83 9.59 6.80 19.89
CA GLY A 83 8.99 7.65 20.95
C GLY A 83 7.54 8.11 20.65
N GLU A 84 6.70 8.40 21.65
CA GLU A 84 6.95 8.51 23.08
C GLU A 84 5.96 7.67 23.91
N SER A 85 6.43 7.17 25.06
CA SER A 85 5.52 6.74 26.12
C SER A 85 4.91 7.99 26.78
N ASP A 86 3.65 8.29 26.49
CA ASP A 86 2.78 8.82 27.54
C ASP A 86 1.32 8.42 27.38
N GLU A 87 0.65 8.23 28.51
CA GLU A 87 -0.69 7.66 28.57
C GLU A 87 -1.76 8.74 28.30
N ASN A 88 -2.77 8.39 27.47
CA ASN A 88 -4.03 9.13 27.24
C ASN A 88 -4.05 10.25 26.19
N GLU A 89 -4.07 9.91 24.89
CA GLU A 89 -4.84 10.71 23.91
C GLU A 89 -5.83 9.84 23.12
N ARG A 90 -7.04 9.68 23.68
CA ARG A 90 -8.20 9.13 22.96
C ARG A 90 -8.83 10.15 22.00
N GLN A 91 -7.98 10.88 21.28
CA GLN A 91 -8.38 11.88 20.31
C GLN A 91 -8.13 11.30 18.91
N ILE A 92 -8.92 10.27 18.56
CA ILE A 92 -8.97 9.74 17.19
C ILE A 92 -9.17 10.93 16.24
N GLN A 93 -8.32 11.04 15.23
CA GLN A 93 -8.26 12.15 14.30
C GLN A 93 -9.54 12.19 13.44
N ILE A 94 -10.54 12.92 13.95
CA ILE A 94 -11.81 13.23 13.28
C ILE A 94 -11.62 14.35 12.24
N ASP A 95 -10.59 15.18 12.39
CA ASP A 95 -10.33 16.40 11.60
C ASP A 95 -10.17 16.12 10.09
N ASP A 96 -9.45 15.08 9.69
CA ASP A 96 -9.18 14.84 8.27
C ASP A 96 -10.35 14.19 7.47
N LEU A 97 -11.58 14.26 7.98
CA LEU A 97 -12.77 14.03 7.15
C LEU A 97 -13.17 15.28 6.35
N GLU A 98 -12.70 16.47 6.72
CA GLU A 98 -13.10 17.72 6.05
C GLU A 98 -12.38 17.96 4.70
N ASN A 99 -11.27 17.26 4.44
CA ASN A 99 -10.44 17.41 3.24
C ASN A 99 -10.67 16.32 2.16
N ILE A 100 -11.70 15.47 2.30
CA ILE A 100 -12.04 14.45 1.30
C ILE A 100 -13.29 14.90 0.55
N ASP A 101 -13.18 15.07 -0.77
CA ASP A 101 -14.34 15.27 -1.63
C ASP A 101 -15.31 14.10 -1.46
N THR A 102 -16.57 14.41 -1.13
CA THR A 102 -17.57 13.41 -0.70
C THR A 102 -17.92 12.35 -1.75
N ASP A 103 -17.45 12.53 -2.99
CA ASP A 103 -17.60 11.60 -4.11
C ASP A 103 -16.50 10.51 -4.15
N ASP A 104 -15.36 10.67 -3.45
CA ASP A 104 -14.30 9.65 -3.41
C ASP A 104 -14.58 8.53 -2.41
N THR A 105 -15.43 7.60 -2.85
CA THR A 105 -15.73 6.37 -2.12
C THR A 105 -14.54 5.43 -1.93
N ILE A 106 -13.48 5.55 -2.75
CA ILE A 106 -12.30 4.68 -2.70
C ILE A 106 -11.31 5.23 -1.66
N GLY A 107 -10.98 6.52 -1.72
CA GLY A 107 -10.16 7.19 -0.71
C GLY A 107 -10.77 7.11 0.69
N LEU A 108 -12.10 7.24 0.82
CA LEU A 108 -12.79 7.03 2.08
C LEU A 108 -12.62 5.59 2.62
N TYR A 109 -12.75 4.57 1.76
CA TYR A 109 -12.55 3.18 2.16
C TYR A 109 -11.10 2.92 2.58
N LEU A 110 -10.12 3.36 1.77
CA LEU A 110 -8.69 3.18 2.05
C LEU A 110 -8.29 3.84 3.38
N LYS A 111 -8.80 5.04 3.67
CA LYS A 111 -8.55 5.74 4.92
C LYS A 111 -9.19 5.06 6.13
N GLU A 112 -10.38 4.45 5.97
CA GLU A 112 -11.02 3.75 7.07
C GLU A 112 -10.32 2.43 7.40
N VAL A 113 -9.81 1.70 6.39
CA VAL A 113 -9.01 0.49 6.65
C VAL A 113 -7.59 0.80 7.15
N SER A 114 -6.98 1.92 6.75
CA SER A 114 -5.64 2.32 7.23
C SER A 114 -5.62 2.78 8.69
N ARG A 115 -6.78 3.05 9.30
CA ARG A 115 -6.91 3.39 10.74
C ARG A 115 -6.72 2.20 11.68
N VAL A 116 -6.84 0.98 11.17
CA VAL A 116 -6.75 -0.25 11.99
C VAL A 116 -5.39 -0.90 11.75
N PRO A 117 -4.53 -1.05 12.78
CA PRO A 117 -3.23 -1.70 12.63
C PRO A 117 -3.41 -3.18 12.26
N LEU A 118 -2.43 -3.73 11.55
CA LEU A 118 -2.36 -5.16 11.26
C LEU A 118 -2.10 -5.96 12.55
N LEU A 119 -2.67 -7.15 12.62
CA LEU A 119 -2.46 -8.08 13.73
C LEU A 119 -1.10 -8.78 13.61
N THR A 120 -0.45 -9.00 14.74
CA THR A 120 0.66 -9.95 14.83
C THR A 120 0.15 -11.39 14.80
N ALA A 121 1.03 -12.33 14.43
CA ALA A 121 0.70 -13.77 14.42
C ALA A 121 0.27 -14.31 15.79
N GLU A 122 0.73 -13.71 16.90
CA GLU A 122 0.30 -14.10 18.25
C GLU A 122 -1.13 -13.63 18.55
N GLU A 123 -1.48 -12.40 18.15
CA GLU A 123 -2.84 -11.85 18.28
C GLU A 123 -3.85 -12.59 17.40
N GLU A 124 -3.48 -12.96 16.17
CA GLU A 124 -4.31 -13.81 15.31
C GLU A 124 -4.62 -15.16 15.97
N VAL A 125 -3.62 -15.78 16.60
CA VAL A 125 -3.77 -17.04 17.31
C VAL A 125 -4.64 -16.88 18.57
N GLU A 126 -4.51 -15.77 19.32
CA GLU A 126 -5.39 -15.50 20.45
C GLU A 126 -6.85 -15.29 20.00
N LEU A 127 -7.07 -14.46 18.97
CA LEU A 127 -8.40 -14.20 18.41
C LEU A 127 -9.06 -15.48 17.90
N ALA A 128 -8.32 -16.33 17.18
CA ALA A 128 -8.80 -17.63 16.73
C ALA A 128 -9.22 -18.53 17.92
N GLN A 129 -8.45 -18.54 19.01
CA GLN A 129 -8.79 -19.28 20.23
C GLN A 129 -10.02 -18.70 20.96
N ARG A 130 -10.17 -17.36 21.00
CA ARG A 130 -11.36 -16.68 21.56
C ARG A 130 -12.62 -17.08 20.79
N ILE A 131 -12.57 -16.98 19.45
CA ILE A 131 -13.67 -17.36 18.54
C ILE A 131 -14.03 -18.85 18.71
N GLU A 132 -13.06 -19.76 18.72
CA GLU A 132 -13.32 -21.20 18.86
C GLU A 132 -13.91 -21.56 20.22
N ARG A 133 -13.45 -20.94 21.32
CA ARG A 133 -14.08 -21.10 22.65
C ARG A 133 -15.54 -20.66 22.64
N GLY A 134 -15.86 -19.54 21.99
CA GLY A 134 -17.24 -19.08 21.81
C GLY A 134 -18.09 -20.02 20.95
N ARG A 135 -17.52 -20.57 19.87
CA ARG A 135 -18.16 -21.56 19.00
C ARG A 135 -18.51 -22.84 19.77
N MET A 136 -17.55 -23.40 20.51
CA MET A 136 -17.77 -24.57 21.37
C MET A 136 -18.81 -24.31 22.46
N ALA A 137 -18.80 -23.12 23.07
CA ALA A 137 -19.77 -22.76 24.10
C ALA A 137 -21.22 -22.66 23.54
N ARG A 138 -21.37 -22.17 22.30
CA ARG A 138 -22.65 -22.15 21.58
C ARG A 138 -23.15 -23.56 21.26
N GLU A 139 -22.24 -24.46 20.89
CA GLU A 139 -22.53 -25.87 20.60
C GLU A 139 -22.95 -26.66 21.85
N GLU A 140 -22.28 -26.44 23.00
CA GLU A 140 -22.67 -27.01 24.29
C GLU A 140 -24.05 -26.51 24.73
N LEU A 141 -24.29 -25.20 24.65
CA LEU A 141 -25.56 -24.57 25.04
C LEU A 141 -26.76 -25.06 24.22
N ALA A 142 -26.54 -25.43 22.95
CA ALA A 142 -27.58 -25.95 22.07
C ALA A 142 -27.90 -27.43 22.30
N ARG A 143 -26.94 -28.24 22.77
CA ARG A 143 -27.08 -29.70 22.91
C ARG A 143 -27.41 -30.17 24.32
N ALA A 144 -26.94 -29.49 25.36
CA ALA A 144 -27.00 -29.96 26.73
C ALA A 144 -28.01 -29.18 27.58
N ASN A 145 -28.75 -29.89 28.45
CA ASN A 145 -29.60 -29.24 29.44
C ASN A 145 -28.76 -28.74 30.63
N VAL A 146 -27.99 -27.67 30.38
CA VAL A 146 -27.02 -27.08 31.32
C VAL A 146 -27.67 -26.40 32.52
N SER A 147 -26.97 -26.41 33.66
CA SER A 147 -27.39 -25.69 34.87
C SER A 147 -27.44 -24.17 34.62
N MET A 148 -28.22 -23.43 35.41
CA MET A 148 -28.31 -21.96 35.26
C MET A 148 -26.94 -21.27 35.39
N ARG A 149 -26.05 -21.76 36.27
CA ARG A 149 -24.68 -21.24 36.41
C ARG A 149 -23.84 -21.48 35.16
N ARG A 150 -23.82 -22.72 34.64
CA ARG A 150 -23.08 -23.06 33.40
C ARG A 150 -23.65 -22.32 32.19
N ARG A 151 -24.97 -22.15 32.12
CA ARG A 151 -25.64 -21.37 31.07
C ARG A 151 -25.18 -19.92 31.01
N THR A 152 -24.94 -19.27 32.15
CA THR A 152 -24.41 -17.90 32.20
C THR A 152 -22.94 -17.84 31.77
N GLU A 153 -22.13 -18.80 32.21
CA GLU A 153 -20.73 -18.93 31.80
C GLU A 153 -20.59 -19.14 30.27
N LEU A 154 -21.38 -20.06 29.70
CA LEU A 154 -21.39 -20.31 28.26
C LEU A 154 -21.78 -19.06 27.45
N ARG A 155 -22.75 -18.26 27.92
CA ARG A 155 -23.09 -16.99 27.25
C ARG A 155 -21.93 -15.99 27.26
N ARG A 156 -21.20 -15.87 28.37
CA ARG A 156 -20.02 -15.00 28.44
C ARG A 156 -18.92 -15.46 27.49
N LEU A 157 -18.71 -16.77 27.32
CA LEU A 157 -17.75 -17.30 26.34
C LEU A 157 -18.20 -17.06 24.90
N ILE A 158 -19.50 -17.09 24.61
CA ILE A 158 -20.05 -16.74 23.29
C ILE A 158 -19.84 -15.25 23.00
N GLU A 159 -20.04 -14.38 23.99
CA GLU A 159 -19.83 -12.93 23.88
C GLU A 159 -18.33 -12.58 23.68
N ASP A 160 -17.43 -13.21 24.45
CA ASP A 160 -15.96 -13.10 24.29
C ASP A 160 -15.47 -13.58 22.92
N GLY A 161 -16.12 -14.58 22.31
CA GLY A 161 -15.76 -15.09 20.98
C GLY A 161 -16.37 -14.32 19.80
N TRP A 162 -17.07 -13.21 20.06
CA TRP A 162 -17.73 -12.36 19.04
C TRP A 162 -17.41 -10.86 19.22
N THR A 163 -16.50 -10.52 20.15
CA THR A 163 -16.06 -9.15 20.47
C THR A 163 -14.56 -9.02 20.36
#